data_AF-A0A0M9GGP2-F1
#
_entry.id   AF-A0A0M9GGP2-F1
#
_cell.length_a   1.000
_cell.length_b   1.000
_cell.length_c   1.000
_cell.angle_alpha   90.00
_cell.angle_beta   90.00
_cell.angle_gamma   90.00
#
_symmetry.space_group_name_H-M   'P 1'
#
loop_
_entity.id
_entity.type
_entity.pdbx_description
1 polymer ?
#
loop_
_entity_poly.entity_id
_entity_poly.type
_entity_poly.pdbx_seq_one_letter_code
_entity_poly.pdbx_strand_id
1 'polypeptide(L)' 'MRLETDPLIGRPFVELPELRELVIAFGDGGYVALYRFVPAEEAVYVLAFRHQREAGY' A
#
# COMPACT_ATOMS: atom_id res chain seq x y z
N MET A 1 12.36 1.28 -1.56
CA MET A 1 11.21 0.40 -1.26
C MET A 1 10.53 0.05 -2.58
N ARG A 2 10.40 -1.24 -2.94
CA ARG A 2 9.84 -1.66 -4.23
C ARG A 2 8.83 -2.79 -4.03
N LEU A 3 7.61 -2.59 -4.51
CA LEU A 3 6.54 -3.59 -4.39
C LEU A 3 6.76 -4.82 -5.31
N GLU A 4 7.59 -4.68 -6.35
CA GLU A 4 7.94 -5.79 -7.26
C GLU A 4 8.82 -6.86 -6.60
N THR A 5 9.67 -6.48 -5.65
CA THR A 5 10.56 -7.40 -4.93
C THR A 5 10.00 -7.79 -3.57
N ASP A 6 9.24 -6.90 -2.95
CA ASP A 6 8.84 -7.02 -1.56
C ASP A 6 7.33 -6.70 -1.38
N PRO A 7 6.40 -7.43 -1.99
CA PRO A 7 4.97 -7.07 -1.99
C PRO A 7 4.27 -7.17 -0.62
N LEU A 8 4.93 -7.66 0.43
CA LEU A 8 4.35 -7.89 1.76
C LEU A 8 4.72 -6.81 2.80
N ILE A 9 5.45 -5.78 2.39
CA ILE A 9 5.95 -4.70 3.26
C ILE A 9 4.89 -3.69 3.71
N GLY A 10 3.74 -3.66 3.05
CA GLY A 10 2.61 -2.85 3.48
C GLY A 10 1.94 -3.47 4.72
N ARG A 11 1.39 -2.62 5.57
CA ARG A 11 0.66 -3.02 6.77
C ARG A 11 -0.68 -3.65 6.35
N PRO A 12 -0.98 -4.90 6.73
CA PRO A 12 -2.25 -5.52 6.40
C PRO A 12 -3.41 -4.95 7.23
N PHE A 13 -4.61 -4.96 6.68
CA PHE A 13 -5.83 -4.66 7.43
C PHE A 13 -6.21 -5.87 8.28
N VAL A 14 -6.70 -5.63 9.50
CA VAL A 14 -7.11 -6.71 10.42
C VAL A 14 -8.32 -7.46 9.88
N GLU A 15 -9.29 -6.74 9.32
CA GLU A 15 -10.53 -7.32 8.81
C GLU A 15 -10.39 -7.90 7.39
N LEU A 16 -9.42 -7.39 6.60
CA LEU A 16 -9.16 -7.76 5.21
C LEU A 16 -7.64 -7.94 4.99
N PRO A 17 -7.03 -9.06 5.43
CA PRO A 17 -5.59 -9.25 5.43
C PRO A 17 -4.92 -9.29 4.05
N GLU A 18 -5.72 -9.45 2.98
CA GLU A 18 -5.29 -9.30 1.59
C GLU A 18 -5.05 -7.84 1.18
N LEU A 19 -5.70 -6.89 1.86
CA LEU A 19 -5.51 -5.46 1.66
C LEU A 19 -4.36 -4.95 2.53
N ARG A 20 -3.53 -4.12 1.92
CA ARG A 20 -2.35 -3.55 2.54
C ARG A 20 -2.29 -2.06 2.30
N GLU A 21 -1.96 -1.34 3.36
CA GLU A 21 -1.61 0.06 3.31
C GLU A 21 -0.09 0.22 3.26
N LEU A 22 0.35 1.07 2.35
CA LEU A 22 1.72 1.50 2.30
C LEU A 22 1.83 3.01 2.45
N VAL A 23 2.54 3.42 3.50
CA VAL A 23 3.01 4.78 3.68
C VAL A 23 4.28 5.03 2.85
N ILE A 24 4.21 5.99 1.94
CA ILE A 24 5.31 6.40 1.06
C ILE A 24 5.73 7.80 1.50
N ALA A 25 6.94 7.92 2.07
CA ALA A 25 7.48 9.21 2.45
C ALA A 25 7.77 10.06 1.20
N PHE A 26 7.25 11.29 1.17
CA PHE A 26 7.48 12.25 0.08
C PHE A 26 7.33 13.68 0.60
N GLY A 27 8.43 14.44 0.59
CA GLY A 27 8.48 15.78 1.19
C GLY A 27 7.94 15.79 2.63
N ASP A 28 7.17 16.83 2.96
CA ASP A 28 6.59 17.02 4.30
C ASP A 28 5.20 16.38 4.46
N GLY A 29 4.69 15.70 3.43
CA GLY A 29 3.28 15.29 3.33
C GLY A 29 3.05 13.80 3.12
N GLY A 30 3.92 13.13 2.36
CA GLY A 30 3.80 11.71 2.06
C GLY A 30 2.49 11.26 1.38
N TYR A 31 2.49 10.01 0.93
CA TYR A 31 1.34 9.37 0.30
C TYR A 31 1.01 8.06 0.99
N VAL A 32 -0.23 7.60 0.82
CA VAL A 32 -0.68 6.26 1.20
C VAL A 32 -1.22 5.56 -0.03
N ALA A 33 -0.67 4.37 -0.31
CA ALA A 33 -1.17 3.46 -1.33
C ALA A 33 -1.93 2.31 -0.66
N LEU A 34 -3.19 2.11 -1.07
CA LEU A 34 -3.94 0.89 -0.77
C LEU A 34 -3.70 -0.09 -1.92
N TYR A 35 -3.24 -1.29 -1.60
CA TYR A 35 -2.96 -2.31 -2.61
C TYR A 35 -3.25 -3.71 -2.10
N ARG A 36 -3.24 -4.68 -3.02
CA ARG A 36 -3.22 -6.10 -2.72
C ARG A 36 -2.18 -6.81 -3.57
N PHE A 37 -1.58 -7.85 -3.03
CA PHE A 37 -0.71 -8.76 -3.78
C PHE A 37 -1.47 -10.03 -4.10
N VAL A 38 -1.44 -10.47 -5.36
CA VAL A 38 -2.07 -11.70 -5.82
C VAL A 38 -0.97 -12.68 -6.24
N PRO A 39 -0.56 -13.62 -5.36
CA PRO A 39 0.56 -14.53 -5.63
C PRO A 39 0.38 -15.39 -6.89
N ALA A 40 -0.86 -15.81 -7.18
CA ALA A 40 -1.19 -16.63 -8.35
C ALA A 40 -0.93 -15.91 -9.68
N GLU A 41 -0.87 -14.58 -9.66
CA GLU A 41 -0.65 -13.73 -10.84
C GLU A 41 0.72 -13.05 -10.81
N GLU A 42 1.51 -13.26 -9.74
CA GLU A 42 2.74 -12.51 -9.45
C GLU A 42 2.55 -10.98 -9.59
N ALA A 43 1.37 -10.49 -9.23
CA ALA A 43 0.94 -9.12 -9.53
C ALA A 43 0.54 -8.34 -8.28
N VAL A 44 0.85 -7.05 -8.30
CA VAL A 44 0.42 -6.07 -7.30
C VAL A 44 -0.61 -5.13 -7.92
N TYR A 45 -1.79 -5.10 -7.32
CA TYR A 45 -2.88 -4.22 -7.72
C TYR A 45 -2.95 -3.03 -6.78
N VAL A 46 -2.67 -1.82 -7.30
CA VAL A 46 -2.89 -0.57 -6.57
C VAL A 46 -4.35 -0.17 -6.72
N LEU A 47 -5.08 -0.13 -5.61
CA LEU A 47 -6.52 0.10 -5.58
C LEU A 47 -6.84 1.58 -5.35
N ALA A 48 -6.03 2.26 -4.56
CA ALA A 48 -6.15 3.70 -4.33
C ALA A 48 -4.79 4.31 -3.98
N PHE A 49 -4.66 5.60 -4.26
CA PHE A 49 -3.49 6.40 -3.94
C PHE A 49 -3.97 7.76 -3.42
N ARG A 50 -3.54 8.15 -2.22
CA ARG A 50 -4.03 9.37 -1.53
C ARG A 50 -2.90 10.10 -0.83
N HIS A 51 -3.00 11.41 -0.66
CA HIS A 51 -2.07 12.15 0.19
C HIS A 51 -2.34 11.80 1.67
N GLN A 52 -1.32 11.73 2.54
CA GLN A 52 -1.53 11.33 3.95
C GLN A 52 -2.56 12.20 4.67
N ARG A 53 -2.51 13.52 4.43
CA ARG A 53 -3.51 14.49 4.94
C ARG A 53 -4.95 14.17 4.55
N GLU A 54 -5.17 13.55 3.38
CA GLU A 54 -6.51 13.12 2.92
C GLU A 54 -6.90 11.74 3.49
N ALA A 55 -5.91 10.93 3.84
CA ALA A 55 -6.08 9.63 4.48
C ALA A 55 -6.29 9.72 6.00
N GLY A 56 -6.25 10.93 6.58
CA GLY A 56 -6.44 11.15 8.01
C GLY A 56 -5.19 10.91 8.86
N TYR A 57 -4.00 10.96 8.24
CA TYR A 57 -2.69 10.93 8.89
C TYR A 57 -2.16 12.34 9.15
#